data_AF-A0A960U6D2-F1
#
_entry.id   AF-A0A960U6D2-F1
#
_cell.length_a   1.000
_cell.length_b   1.000
_cell.length_c   1.000
_cell.angle_alpha   90.00
_cell.angle_beta   90.00
_cell.angle_gamma   90.00
#
_symmetry.space_group_name_H-M   'P 1'
#
loop_
_entity.id
_entity.type
_entity.pdbx_description
1 polymer ?
#
loop_
_entity_poly.entity_id
_entity_poly.type
_entity_poly.pdbx_seq_one_letter_code
_entity_poly.pdbx_strand_id
1 'polypeptide(L)'
;MKKFIFLFFVLLIPGFFYFLLGNNKEPLKLENPSLEVLSDTNIQKEIAKLEEEAPGQNVTPLPPPARKLIILSVDGFPAYYSEDESILNLMPNFRKLMKKANFSNKVRSVYPTLTYPSHTSMITGLDPSAHGITSNRPIDPFEKKTDGAWYWYKEDIKVPTLWDYAKKNGLKTGSVYWPVSVGAEINYNIPQYWRYKNEEDIKLLKALSSPGLYKMVQERTGIDVAEYTGDTEKMRAGIEIWKSKQPDLLFIYTTDIDSAHHYNGGVYSKTAKQKISKIDELIGLLIDEINLY
;
A
#
# COMPACT_ATOMS: atom_id res chain seq x y z
N MET A 1 -6.64 23.46 1.44
CA MET A 1 -5.44 22.76 1.95
C MET A 1 -5.63 21.25 1.83
N LYS A 2 -4.89 20.59 0.95
CA LYS A 2 -4.94 19.13 0.77
C LYS A 2 -4.27 18.47 1.98
N LYS A 3 -5.05 17.89 2.89
CA LYS A 3 -4.53 17.11 4.02
C LYS A 3 -4.23 15.70 3.50
N PHE A 4 -2.96 15.41 3.18
CA PHE A 4 -2.50 14.05 2.98
C PHE A 4 -2.50 13.32 4.33
N ILE A 5 -2.97 12.08 4.36
CA ILE A 5 -2.71 11.16 5.46
C ILE A 5 -1.50 10.35 5.03
N PHE A 6 -0.35 10.56 5.66
CA PHE A 6 0.74 9.60 5.62
C PHE A 6 0.49 8.60 6.74
N LEU A 7 0.29 7.34 6.38
CA LEU A 7 0.36 6.23 7.32
C LEU A 7 1.71 5.53 7.10
N PHE A 8 2.63 5.72 8.05
CA PHE A 8 3.69 4.75 8.27
C PHE A 8 3.00 3.53 8.89
N PHE A 9 2.67 2.53 8.06
CA PHE A 9 2.26 1.24 8.59
C PHE A 9 3.51 0.50 9.02
N VAL A 10 3.67 0.42 10.33
CA VAL A 10 3.89 -0.88 10.91
C VAL A 10 2.50 -1.18 11.56
N LEU A 11 2.03 -2.44 11.51
CA LEU A 11 0.71 -3.02 11.88
C LEU A 11 0.07 -2.82 13.30
N LEU A 12 -1.22 -2.47 13.33
CA LEU A 12 -2.10 -2.54 14.51
C LEU A 12 -2.83 -3.91 14.60
N ILE A 13 -3.14 -4.36 15.82
CA ILE A 13 -4.20 -5.36 16.13
C ILE A 13 -5.37 -4.63 16.85
N PRO A 14 -6.55 -5.24 16.96
CA PRO A 14 -7.79 -4.82 16.31
C PRO A 14 -8.49 -3.63 17.00
N GLY A 15 -9.09 -2.74 16.21
CA GLY A 15 -9.93 -1.67 16.78
C GLY A 15 -10.28 -0.51 15.85
N PHE A 16 -10.14 -0.66 14.53
CA PHE A 16 -10.53 0.39 13.57
C PHE A 16 -11.43 -0.18 12.46
N PHE A 17 -12.54 -0.79 12.88
CA PHE A 17 -13.68 -1.04 12.00
C PHE A 17 -14.96 -0.61 12.73
N TYR A 18 -15.17 0.70 12.79
CA TYR A 18 -16.46 1.30 13.10
C TYR A 18 -16.64 2.59 12.28
N PHE A 19 -16.58 2.45 10.94
CA PHE A 19 -17.15 3.47 10.04
C PHE A 19 -17.57 2.93 8.65
N LEU A 20 -17.69 1.61 8.44
CA LEU A 20 -18.21 1.05 7.19
C LEU A 20 -19.29 -0.03 7.39
N LEU A 21 -19.81 -0.16 8.60
CA LEU A 21 -21.02 -0.92 8.87
C LEU A 21 -21.97 0.03 9.59
N GLY A 22 -23.03 0.42 8.88
CA GLY A 22 -24.11 1.20 9.46
C GLY A 22 -24.63 0.52 10.71
N ASN A 23 -24.85 1.31 11.76
CA ASN A 23 -25.65 0.91 12.90
C ASN A 23 -26.97 0.34 12.40
N ASN A 24 -27.21 -0.95 12.60
CA ASN A 24 -28.53 -1.50 12.80
C ASN A 24 -28.40 -2.81 13.57
N LYS A 25 -28.86 -2.77 14.83
CA LYS A 25 -29.24 -3.96 15.57
C LYS A 25 -30.60 -4.39 15.00
N GLU A 26 -30.61 -5.55 14.35
CA GLU A 26 -31.72 -6.50 14.12
C GLU A 26 -31.74 -7.06 12.68
N PRO A 27 -32.08 -8.35 12.49
CA PRO A 27 -32.11 -8.98 11.18
C PRO A 27 -33.38 -8.56 10.41
N LEU A 28 -33.20 -7.86 9.29
CA LEU A 28 -34.27 -7.58 8.33
C LEU A 28 -34.73 -8.88 7.65
N LYS A 29 -35.98 -9.27 7.91
CA LYS A 29 -36.73 -10.25 7.11
C LYS A 29 -37.03 -9.64 5.74
N LEU A 30 -36.78 -10.39 4.67
CA LEU A 30 -37.21 -10.06 3.32
C LEU A 30 -38.69 -10.45 3.16
N GLU A 31 -39.58 -9.46 3.20
CA GLU A 31 -40.90 -9.56 2.59
C GLU A 31 -40.95 -8.60 1.40
N ASN A 32 -41.37 -9.16 0.26
CA ASN A 32 -41.48 -8.48 -1.02
C ASN A 32 -42.92 -7.99 -1.18
N PRO A 33 -43.14 -6.70 -1.45
CA PRO A 33 -44.25 -6.33 -2.31
C PRO A 33 -43.83 -5.36 -3.43
N SER A 34 -44.07 -5.81 -4.66
CA SER A 34 -44.40 -5.04 -5.86
C SER A 34 -44.23 -3.51 -5.81
N LEU A 35 -43.23 -3.01 -6.54
CA LEU A 35 -43.05 -1.61 -6.90
C LEU A 35 -44.12 -1.17 -7.92
N GLU A 36 -45.09 -0.37 -7.48
CA GLU A 36 -45.81 0.54 -8.37
C GLU A 36 -44.92 1.76 -8.65
N VAL A 37 -44.69 2.05 -9.93
CA VAL A 37 -43.91 3.19 -10.39
C VAL A 37 -44.77 4.46 -10.25
N LEU A 38 -44.49 5.28 -9.24
CA LEU A 38 -45.09 6.61 -9.10
C LEU A 38 -44.46 7.58 -10.11
N SER A 39 -45.30 8.27 -10.88
CA SER A 39 -44.89 9.28 -11.86
C SER A 39 -44.19 10.49 -11.20
N ASP A 40 -43.19 11.05 -11.90
CA ASP A 40 -42.33 12.17 -11.48
C ASP A 40 -43.05 13.39 -10.86
N THR A 41 -44.33 13.59 -11.20
CA THR A 41 -45.14 14.71 -10.72
C THR A 41 -45.57 14.58 -9.26
N ASN A 42 -45.69 13.36 -8.73
CA ASN A 42 -46.02 13.13 -7.32
C ASN A 42 -44.78 13.27 -6.43
N ILE A 43 -43.61 12.86 -6.93
CA ILE A 43 -42.32 12.98 -6.22
C ILE A 43 -41.99 14.46 -5.97
N GLN A 44 -42.19 15.33 -6.97
CA GLN A 44 -41.95 16.77 -6.82
C GLN A 44 -42.89 17.44 -5.82
N LYS A 45 -44.15 16.97 -5.70
CA LYS A 45 -45.11 17.49 -4.71
C LYS A 45 -44.82 17.00 -3.30
N GLU A 46 -44.39 15.74 -3.15
CA GLU A 46 -43.95 15.19 -1.85
C GLU A 46 -42.69 15.92 -1.36
N ILE A 47 -41.73 16.20 -2.25
CA ILE A 47 -40.50 16.94 -1.94
C ILE A 47 -40.82 18.37 -1.51
N ALA A 48 -41.66 19.10 -2.25
CA ALA A 48 -42.03 20.47 -1.89
C ALA A 48 -42.77 20.54 -0.54
N LYS A 49 -43.60 19.53 -0.23
CA LYS A 49 -44.29 19.42 1.05
C LYS A 49 -43.32 19.12 2.21
N LEU A 50 -42.31 18.28 1.98
CA LEU A 50 -41.27 17.98 2.96
C LEU A 50 -40.30 19.15 3.19
N GLU A 51 -40.08 19.99 2.19
CA GLU A 51 -39.25 21.21 2.29
C GLU A 51 -39.96 22.34 3.05
N GLU A 52 -41.29 22.42 2.98
CA GLU A 52 -42.10 23.42 3.70
C GLU A 52 -42.29 23.07 5.19
N GLU A 53 -42.27 21.77 5.54
CA GLU A 53 -42.49 21.26 6.90
C GLU A 53 -41.24 21.28 7.80
N ALA A 54 -40.04 21.61 7.28
CA ALA A 54 -38.79 21.65 8.07
C ALA A 54 -37.82 22.78 7.64
N PRO A 55 -38.00 24.02 8.10
CA PRO A 55 -37.07 25.10 7.78
C PRO A 55 -35.78 24.91 8.60
N GLY A 56 -34.77 24.38 7.92
CA GLY A 56 -33.37 24.37 8.37
C GLY A 56 -32.91 23.07 9.02
N GLN A 57 -32.47 22.10 8.22
CA GLN A 57 -31.26 21.32 8.53
C GLN A 57 -30.71 20.53 7.32
N ASN A 58 -29.40 20.73 7.08
CA ASN A 58 -28.43 19.81 6.51
C ASN A 58 -28.59 19.38 5.04
N VAL A 59 -28.17 20.28 4.15
CA VAL A 59 -27.52 19.87 2.89
C VAL A 59 -26.33 18.99 3.28
N THR A 60 -26.37 17.71 2.93
CA THR A 60 -25.26 16.80 3.20
C THR A 60 -24.03 17.37 2.49
N PRO A 61 -22.92 17.66 3.20
CA PRO A 61 -21.73 18.15 2.52
C PRO A 61 -21.29 17.14 1.48
N LEU A 62 -20.95 17.59 0.27
CA LEU A 62 -20.25 16.76 -0.72
C LEU A 62 -19.12 16.01 0.00
N PRO A 63 -18.94 14.69 -0.22
CA PRO A 63 -17.86 13.95 0.40
C PRO A 63 -16.55 14.71 0.14
N PRO A 64 -15.72 14.94 1.16
CA PRO A 64 -14.48 15.68 0.98
C PRO A 64 -13.67 15.00 -0.15
N PRO A 65 -12.97 15.77 -1.00
CA PRO A 65 -12.23 15.21 -2.12
C PRO A 65 -11.35 14.07 -1.62
N ALA A 66 -11.41 12.92 -2.31
CA ALA A 66 -10.75 11.68 -1.91
C ALA A 66 -9.31 11.99 -1.48
N ARG A 67 -9.00 11.75 -0.20
CA ARG A 67 -7.63 11.93 0.30
C ARG A 67 -6.78 10.86 -0.36
N LYS A 68 -5.81 11.29 -1.16
CA LYS A 68 -4.81 10.39 -1.71
C LYS A 68 -3.95 9.82 -0.59
N LEU A 69 -3.62 8.54 -0.69
CA LEU A 69 -2.82 7.80 0.29
C LEU A 69 -1.59 7.20 -0.39
N ILE A 70 -0.43 7.39 0.22
CA ILE A 70 0.81 6.68 -0.12
C ILE A 70 1.15 5.77 1.06
N ILE A 71 1.36 4.49 0.77
CA ILE A 71 1.89 3.50 1.71
C ILE A 71 3.31 3.19 1.27
N LEU A 72 4.27 3.74 2.00
CA LEU A 72 5.68 3.43 1.87
C LEU A 72 6.04 2.37 2.91
N SER A 73 6.52 1.22 2.44
CA SER A 73 7.11 0.19 3.29
C SER A 73 8.62 0.15 3.09
N VAL A 74 9.36 0.29 4.19
CA VAL A 74 10.82 0.16 4.23
C VAL A 74 11.14 -1.17 4.90
N ASP A 75 11.53 -2.17 4.12
CA ASP A 75 11.73 -3.52 4.65
C ASP A 75 12.90 -3.58 5.63
N GLY A 76 12.75 -4.40 6.66
CA GLY A 76 13.75 -4.60 7.69
C GLY A 76 14.03 -3.36 8.55
N PHE A 77 13.10 -2.40 8.65
CA PHE A 77 13.25 -1.21 9.50
C PHE A 77 12.76 -1.46 10.94
N PRO A 78 13.64 -1.75 11.91
CA PRO A 78 13.24 -2.02 13.28
C PRO A 78 12.74 -0.76 14.01
N ALA A 79 11.72 -0.92 14.84
CA ALA A 79 11.13 0.18 15.61
C ALA A 79 12.15 0.88 16.54
N TYR A 80 13.12 0.14 17.09
CA TYR A 80 14.13 0.71 18.00
C TYR A 80 15.08 1.71 17.32
N TYR A 81 15.12 1.79 15.98
CA TYR A 81 15.84 2.88 15.29
C TYR A 81 15.26 4.25 15.60
N SER A 82 13.98 4.33 15.94
CA SER A 82 13.34 5.58 16.36
C SER A 82 13.69 6.01 17.79
N GLU A 83 14.37 5.16 18.55
CA GLU A 83 14.83 5.41 19.93
C GLU A 83 16.35 5.57 20.01
N ASP A 84 17.07 5.21 18.95
CA ASP A 84 18.53 5.29 18.87
C ASP A 84 18.96 6.61 18.22
N GLU A 85 19.43 7.56 19.04
CA GLU A 85 19.90 8.87 18.58
C GLU A 85 21.07 8.78 17.58
N SER A 86 21.91 7.75 17.66
CA SER A 86 23.01 7.56 16.70
C SER A 86 22.50 7.23 15.30
N ILE A 87 21.36 6.54 15.22
CA ILE A 87 20.67 6.19 13.98
C ILE A 87 19.79 7.35 13.51
N LEU A 88 19.04 8.00 14.40
CA LEU A 88 18.22 9.16 14.05
C LEU A 88 19.03 10.35 13.50
N ASN A 89 20.30 10.48 13.89
CA ASN A 89 21.22 11.48 13.32
C ASN A 89 21.54 11.23 11.85
N LEU A 90 21.37 10.00 11.37
CA LEU A 90 21.49 9.63 9.95
C LEU A 90 20.20 9.88 9.17
N MET A 91 19.09 10.19 9.85
CA MET A 91 17.76 10.30 9.26
C MET A 91 17.05 11.64 9.55
N PRO A 92 17.61 12.78 9.11
CA PRO A 92 17.02 14.09 9.36
C PRO A 92 15.62 14.28 8.74
N ASN A 93 15.33 13.70 7.57
CA ASN A 93 14.01 13.83 6.94
C ASN A 93 12.95 13.03 7.69
N PHE A 94 13.27 11.82 8.12
CA PHE A 94 12.42 10.99 8.97
C PHE A 94 12.19 11.68 10.32
N ARG A 95 13.23 12.24 10.95
CA ARG A 95 13.08 13.00 12.20
C ARG A 95 12.15 14.20 12.03
N LYS A 96 12.24 14.91 10.89
CA LYS A 96 11.33 16.01 10.53
C LYS A 96 9.89 15.51 10.33
N LEU A 97 9.72 14.38 9.66
CA LEU A 97 8.42 13.71 9.45
C LEU A 97 7.79 13.32 10.78
N MET A 98 8.53 12.68 11.69
CA MET A 98 8.06 12.29 13.02
C MET A 98 7.53 13.48 13.84
N LYS A 99 8.13 14.67 13.69
CA LYS A 99 7.67 15.89 14.39
C LYS A 99 6.39 16.49 13.81
N LYS A 100 6.08 16.20 12.54
CA LYS A 100 4.95 16.78 11.80
C LYS A 100 3.78 15.81 11.62
N ALA A 101 3.99 14.52 11.84
CA ALA A 101 3.03 13.46 11.63
C ALA A 101 2.75 12.68 12.91
N ASN A 102 1.69 11.88 12.90
CA ASN A 102 1.48 10.88 13.93
C ASN A 102 2.54 9.78 13.78
N PHE A 103 3.17 9.43 14.90
CA PHE A 103 4.24 8.44 14.94
C PHE A 103 3.97 7.38 16.02
N SER A 104 4.29 6.13 15.73
CA SER A 104 4.24 5.02 16.69
C SER A 104 5.40 4.06 16.44
N ASN A 105 6.17 3.78 17.49
CA ASN A 105 7.19 2.72 17.55
C ASN A 105 6.65 1.41 18.16
N LYS A 106 5.37 1.36 18.55
CA LYS A 106 4.80 0.24 19.32
C LYS A 106 4.24 -0.88 18.48
N VAL A 107 4.68 -0.93 17.24
CA VAL A 107 4.05 -1.78 16.27
C VAL A 107 4.65 -3.18 16.28
N ARG A 108 3.77 -4.19 16.33
CA ARG A 108 4.12 -5.60 16.23
C ARG A 108 3.77 -6.13 14.84
N SER A 109 4.73 -6.80 14.22
CA SER A 109 4.49 -7.56 13.01
C SER A 109 3.72 -8.86 13.32
N VAL A 110 3.28 -9.55 12.27
CA VAL A 110 2.69 -10.89 12.36
C VAL A 110 3.74 -11.95 12.61
N TYR A 111 3.29 -13.15 13.02
CA TYR A 111 4.15 -14.33 13.06
C TYR A 111 3.84 -15.27 11.88
N PRO A 112 4.86 -15.72 11.13
CA PRO A 112 6.28 -15.38 11.24
C PRO A 112 6.58 -13.97 10.70
N THR A 113 7.60 -13.30 11.25
CA THR A 113 8.03 -11.95 10.85
C THR A 113 8.84 -11.97 9.54
N LEU A 114 8.22 -12.48 8.48
CA LEU A 114 8.76 -12.54 7.12
C LEU A 114 8.10 -11.48 6.24
N THR A 115 8.80 -11.03 5.20
CA THR A 115 8.35 -9.98 4.28
C THR A 115 6.95 -10.25 3.70
N TYR A 116 6.73 -11.36 3.01
CA TYR A 116 5.49 -11.60 2.25
C TYR A 116 4.29 -11.82 3.17
N PRO A 117 4.39 -12.60 4.27
CA PRO A 117 3.34 -12.65 5.29
C PRO A 117 3.01 -11.25 5.83
N SER A 118 4.00 -10.49 6.28
CA SER A 118 3.78 -9.17 6.89
C SER A 118 3.14 -8.17 5.93
N HIS A 119 3.61 -8.09 4.68
CA HIS A 119 3.07 -7.18 3.68
C HIS A 119 1.67 -7.60 3.21
N THR A 120 1.39 -8.90 3.19
CA THR A 120 0.03 -9.39 2.91
C THR A 120 -0.91 -9.06 4.06
N SER A 121 -0.47 -9.19 5.32
CA SER A 121 -1.25 -8.77 6.48
C SER A 121 -1.54 -7.26 6.46
N MET A 122 -0.58 -6.43 6.05
CA MET A 122 -0.78 -4.97 5.91
C MET A 122 -1.90 -4.60 4.93
N ILE A 123 -2.01 -5.31 3.81
CA ILE A 123 -3.01 -5.01 2.79
C ILE A 123 -4.32 -5.77 2.99
N THR A 124 -4.39 -6.77 3.85
CA THR A 124 -5.63 -7.54 4.11
C THR A 124 -6.25 -7.23 5.47
N GLY A 125 -5.46 -6.71 6.42
CA GLY A 125 -5.86 -6.53 7.82
C GLY A 125 -6.02 -7.85 8.58
N LEU A 126 -5.48 -8.96 8.06
CA LEU A 126 -5.65 -10.31 8.59
C LEU A 126 -4.30 -10.98 8.86
N ASP A 127 -4.29 -12.00 9.71
CA ASP A 127 -3.09 -12.81 9.99
C ASP A 127 -2.74 -13.79 8.85
N PRO A 128 -1.49 -14.28 8.78
CA PRO A 128 -1.04 -15.25 7.79
C PRO A 128 -1.90 -16.49 7.63
N SER A 129 -2.47 -16.98 8.73
CA SER A 129 -3.39 -18.13 8.72
C SER A 129 -4.68 -17.87 7.94
N ALA A 130 -5.15 -16.62 7.91
CA ALA A 130 -6.40 -16.23 7.24
C ALA A 130 -6.17 -15.86 5.77
N HIS A 131 -5.15 -15.04 5.47
CA HIS A 131 -4.91 -14.64 4.07
C HIS A 131 -4.14 -15.70 3.26
N GLY A 132 -3.51 -16.69 3.91
CA GLY A 132 -2.91 -17.87 3.27
C GLY A 132 -1.43 -17.75 2.90
N ILE A 133 -0.83 -16.56 3.04
CA ILE A 133 0.60 -16.32 2.78
C ILE A 133 1.37 -16.47 4.10
N THR A 134 1.83 -17.68 4.40
CA THR A 134 2.49 -18.02 5.68
C THR A 134 4.02 -18.00 5.63
N SER A 135 4.60 -17.85 4.44
CA SER A 135 6.04 -17.78 4.20
C SER A 135 6.31 -16.90 2.99
N ASN A 136 7.57 -16.56 2.73
CA ASN A 136 8.01 -15.96 1.47
C ASN A 136 7.95 -16.95 0.30
N ARG A 137 8.25 -18.23 0.59
CA ARG A 137 8.27 -19.32 -0.39
C ARG A 137 7.15 -20.32 -0.14
N PRO A 138 6.58 -20.92 -1.20
CA PRO A 138 5.68 -22.05 -1.03
C PRO A 138 6.39 -23.19 -0.28
N ILE A 139 5.62 -23.96 0.50
CA ILE A 139 6.17 -25.06 1.29
C ILE A 139 6.42 -26.25 0.36
N ASP A 140 7.68 -26.46 0.01
CA ASP A 140 8.15 -27.64 -0.71
C ASP A 140 9.45 -28.14 -0.06
N PRO A 141 9.37 -28.99 0.98
CA PRO A 141 10.53 -29.39 1.78
C PRO A 141 11.64 -30.08 0.98
N PHE A 142 11.34 -30.56 -0.23
CA PHE A 142 12.28 -31.26 -1.08
C PHE A 142 12.64 -30.47 -2.35
N GLU A 143 12.13 -29.24 -2.51
CA GLU A 143 12.35 -28.35 -3.67
C GLU A 143 12.16 -29.05 -5.03
N LYS A 144 11.22 -29.99 -5.11
CA LYS A 144 10.98 -30.79 -6.32
C LYS A 144 10.01 -30.12 -7.30
N LYS A 145 9.24 -29.16 -6.83
CA LYS A 145 8.10 -28.54 -7.55
C LYS A 145 8.23 -27.02 -7.60
N THR A 146 8.81 -26.41 -6.58
CA THR A 146 8.87 -24.95 -6.48
C THR A 146 10.09 -24.35 -7.14
N ASP A 147 11.24 -25.04 -7.15
CA ASP A 147 12.50 -24.59 -7.76
C ASP A 147 12.78 -23.10 -7.49
N GLY A 148 12.86 -22.73 -6.21
CA GLY A 148 13.10 -21.35 -5.80
C GLY A 148 11.92 -20.39 -5.99
N ALA A 149 10.69 -20.90 -6.18
CA ALA A 149 9.48 -20.08 -6.22
C ALA A 149 9.26 -19.26 -4.94
N TRP A 150 8.65 -18.09 -5.11
CA TRP A 150 8.07 -17.30 -4.02
C TRP A 150 6.58 -17.12 -4.27
N TYR A 151 5.86 -16.66 -3.25
CA TYR A 151 4.45 -16.27 -3.38
C TYR A 151 4.31 -14.94 -4.11
N TRP A 152 4.62 -14.89 -5.41
CA TRP A 152 4.56 -13.64 -6.18
C TRP A 152 3.13 -13.24 -6.55
N TYR A 153 2.19 -14.18 -6.61
CA TYR A 153 0.91 -14.02 -7.30
C TYR A 153 -0.21 -13.66 -6.34
N LYS A 154 -1.04 -12.68 -6.73
CA LYS A 154 -2.26 -12.30 -5.99
C LYS A 154 -3.23 -13.47 -5.82
N GLU A 155 -3.23 -14.40 -6.76
CA GLU A 155 -4.07 -15.61 -6.74
C GLU A 155 -3.81 -16.49 -5.51
N ASP A 156 -2.62 -16.40 -4.90
CA ASP A 156 -2.29 -17.12 -3.68
C ASP A 156 -2.91 -16.49 -2.42
N ILE A 157 -3.41 -15.25 -2.49
CA ILE A 157 -4.07 -14.56 -1.39
C ILE A 157 -5.55 -14.97 -1.35
N LYS A 158 -5.98 -15.60 -0.25
CA LYS A 158 -7.32 -16.18 -0.09
C LYS A 158 -8.44 -15.19 0.22
N VAL A 159 -8.09 -13.93 0.45
CA VAL A 159 -9.00 -12.88 0.93
C VAL A 159 -8.82 -11.59 0.11
N PRO A 160 -9.85 -10.71 0.09
CA PRO A 160 -9.72 -9.42 -0.57
C PRO A 160 -8.63 -8.55 0.08
N THR A 161 -7.89 -7.81 -0.74
CA THR A 161 -6.87 -6.85 -0.30
C THR A 161 -7.40 -5.41 -0.35
N LEU A 162 -6.61 -4.48 0.19
CA LEU A 162 -6.91 -3.05 0.19
C LEU A 162 -7.06 -2.49 -1.22
N TRP A 163 -6.25 -2.95 -2.19
CA TRP A 163 -6.40 -2.54 -3.57
C TRP A 163 -7.64 -3.15 -4.25
N ASP A 164 -8.08 -4.35 -3.86
CA ASP A 164 -9.34 -4.94 -4.34
C ASP A 164 -10.52 -4.07 -3.89
N TYR A 165 -10.52 -3.65 -2.62
CA TYR A 165 -11.52 -2.72 -2.09
C TYR A 165 -11.45 -1.33 -2.74
N ALA A 166 -10.24 -0.80 -2.96
CA ALA A 166 -10.06 0.49 -3.63
C ALA A 166 -10.66 0.46 -5.05
N LYS A 167 -10.35 -0.58 -5.83
CA LYS A 167 -10.91 -0.78 -7.17
C LYS A 167 -12.43 -0.93 -7.15
N LYS A 168 -12.98 -1.71 -6.22
CA LYS A 168 -14.44 -1.86 -6.05
C LYS A 168 -15.15 -0.53 -5.78
N ASN A 169 -14.46 0.43 -5.17
CA ASN A 169 -14.97 1.78 -4.88
C ASN A 169 -14.55 2.82 -5.95
N GLY A 170 -14.07 2.39 -7.12
CA GLY A 170 -13.73 3.27 -8.23
C GLY A 170 -12.45 4.10 -8.03
N LEU A 171 -11.61 3.76 -7.04
CA LEU A 171 -10.34 4.44 -6.78
C LEU A 171 -9.24 3.91 -7.70
N LYS A 172 -8.36 4.81 -8.15
CA LYS A 172 -7.17 4.46 -8.94
C LYS A 172 -6.03 4.01 -8.03
N THR A 173 -5.46 2.86 -8.31
CA THR A 173 -4.36 2.27 -7.51
C THR A 173 -3.05 2.23 -8.29
N GLY A 174 -1.94 2.45 -7.60
CA GLY A 174 -0.58 2.27 -8.11
C GLY A 174 0.25 1.45 -7.15
N SER A 175 1.23 0.71 -7.67
CA SER A 175 2.14 -0.11 -6.87
C SER A 175 3.50 -0.21 -7.55
N VAL A 176 4.57 -0.05 -6.76
CA VAL A 176 5.93 -0.33 -7.14
C VAL A 176 6.52 -1.37 -6.21
N TYR A 177 6.79 -2.54 -6.78
CA TYR A 177 7.51 -3.64 -6.18
C TYR A 177 6.85 -4.20 -4.90
N TRP A 178 5.54 -4.00 -4.70
CA TRP A 178 4.86 -4.56 -3.53
C TRP A 178 4.83 -6.09 -3.60
N PRO A 179 5.08 -6.82 -2.49
CA PRO A 179 5.00 -8.28 -2.47
C PRO A 179 3.62 -8.83 -2.87
N VAL A 180 3.59 -10.03 -3.45
CA VAL A 180 2.35 -10.76 -3.79
C VAL A 180 1.40 -9.96 -4.71
N SER A 181 1.97 -9.17 -5.62
CA SER A 181 1.21 -8.26 -6.49
C SER A 181 1.20 -8.67 -7.96
N VAL A 182 1.84 -9.76 -8.36
CA VAL A 182 1.71 -10.28 -9.73
C VAL A 182 0.26 -10.69 -9.98
N GLY A 183 -0.34 -10.21 -11.07
CA GLY A 183 -1.75 -10.45 -11.37
C GLY A 183 -2.74 -9.70 -10.47
N ALA A 184 -2.28 -8.84 -9.56
CA ALA A 184 -3.16 -8.01 -8.75
C ALA A 184 -3.93 -7.00 -9.60
N GLU A 185 -5.18 -6.73 -9.23
CA GLU A 185 -6.04 -5.77 -9.92
C GLU A 185 -5.70 -4.31 -9.59
N ILE A 186 -4.45 -3.91 -9.85
CA ILE A 186 -3.90 -2.58 -9.60
C ILE A 186 -3.78 -1.83 -10.94
N ASN A 187 -4.24 -0.57 -11.02
CA ASN A 187 -4.25 0.16 -12.31
C ASN A 187 -2.85 0.41 -12.85
N TYR A 188 -1.89 0.71 -11.98
CA TYR A 188 -0.51 1.02 -12.33
C TYR A 188 0.45 0.18 -11.49
N ASN A 189 0.66 -1.06 -11.87
CA ASN A 189 1.48 -2.03 -11.14
C ASN A 189 2.80 -2.31 -11.83
N ILE A 190 3.91 -2.14 -11.11
CA ILE A 190 5.18 -2.80 -11.39
C ILE A 190 5.35 -3.81 -10.27
N PRO A 191 5.01 -5.11 -10.45
CA PRO A 191 4.97 -6.05 -9.36
C PRO A 191 6.38 -6.42 -8.87
N GLN A 192 6.46 -7.04 -7.69
CA GLN A 192 7.70 -7.68 -7.27
C GLN A 192 7.83 -9.04 -7.95
N TYR A 193 8.88 -9.24 -8.75
CA TYR A 193 9.13 -10.52 -9.40
C TYR A 193 10.61 -10.70 -9.79
N TRP A 194 11.11 -11.90 -9.56
CA TRP A 194 12.35 -12.45 -10.11
C TRP A 194 12.29 -13.97 -10.00
N ARG A 195 13.03 -14.72 -10.83
CA ARG A 195 13.22 -16.16 -10.68
C ARG A 195 14.68 -16.50 -10.45
N TYR A 196 15.56 -16.02 -11.32
CA TYR A 196 16.99 -16.30 -11.30
C TYR A 196 17.86 -15.06 -11.01
N LYS A 197 17.23 -13.89 -10.81
CA LYS A 197 17.87 -12.60 -10.59
C LYS A 197 18.79 -12.18 -11.73
N ASN A 198 18.34 -12.39 -12.96
CA ASN A 198 19.09 -12.09 -14.18
C ASN A 198 18.30 -11.19 -15.14
N GLU A 199 18.86 -10.91 -16.32
CA GLU A 199 18.22 -10.02 -17.31
C GLU A 199 16.91 -10.57 -17.89
N GLU A 200 16.72 -11.90 -17.92
CA GLU A 200 15.47 -12.51 -18.39
C GLU A 200 14.30 -12.18 -17.46
N ASP A 201 14.56 -12.09 -16.15
CA ASP A 201 13.55 -11.68 -15.18
C ASP A 201 13.05 -10.25 -15.44
N ILE A 202 13.89 -9.37 -15.99
CA ILE A 202 13.47 -8.00 -16.36
C ILE A 202 12.48 -8.05 -17.52
N LYS A 203 12.74 -8.89 -18.53
CA LYS A 203 11.83 -9.05 -19.68
C LYS A 203 10.47 -9.54 -19.20
N LEU A 204 10.45 -10.51 -18.28
CA LEU A 204 9.22 -11.01 -17.69
C LEU A 204 8.55 -9.95 -16.80
N LEU A 205 9.30 -9.23 -15.96
CA LEU A 205 8.77 -8.15 -15.14
C LEU A 205 8.14 -7.03 -15.97
N LYS A 206 8.73 -6.68 -17.12
CA LYS A 206 8.14 -5.76 -18.10
C LYS A 206 6.80 -6.27 -18.63
N ALA A 207 6.69 -7.57 -18.91
CA ALA A 207 5.45 -8.20 -19.37
C ALA A 207 4.38 -8.32 -18.26
N LEU A 208 4.80 -8.54 -17.01
CA LEU A 208 3.91 -8.64 -15.85
C LEU A 208 3.44 -7.27 -15.34
N SER A 209 4.16 -6.19 -15.67
CA SER A 209 3.77 -4.83 -15.32
C SER A 209 2.54 -4.38 -16.11
N SER A 210 1.78 -3.41 -15.58
CA SER A 210 0.63 -2.84 -16.30
C SER A 210 1.06 -2.34 -17.69
N PRO A 211 0.21 -2.50 -18.73
CA PRO A 211 0.58 -2.21 -20.11
C PRO A 211 1.20 -0.82 -20.30
N GLY A 212 2.43 -0.79 -20.83
CA GLY A 212 3.18 0.44 -21.11
C GLY A 212 3.73 1.17 -19.87
N LEU A 213 3.40 0.74 -18.65
CA LEU A 213 3.81 1.43 -17.42
C LEU A 213 5.32 1.40 -17.23
N TYR A 214 5.92 0.21 -17.32
CA TYR A 214 7.36 0.04 -17.14
C TYR A 214 8.14 0.90 -18.14
N LYS A 215 7.77 0.82 -19.43
CA LYS A 215 8.38 1.62 -20.50
C LYS A 215 8.25 3.12 -20.22
N MET A 216 7.08 3.59 -19.78
CA MET A 216 6.85 4.98 -19.42
C MET A 216 7.77 5.44 -18.28
N VAL A 217 7.93 4.63 -17.22
CA VAL A 217 8.87 4.93 -16.14
C VAL A 217 10.31 5.00 -16.67
N GLN A 218 10.72 4.00 -17.47
CA GLN A 218 12.07 3.93 -18.03
C GLN A 218 12.38 5.15 -18.93
N GLU A 219 11.48 5.52 -19.83
CA GLU A 219 11.68 6.65 -20.75
C GLU A 219 11.74 8.00 -20.03
N ARG A 220 11.00 8.16 -18.94
CA ARG A 220 10.93 9.44 -18.21
C ARG A 220 12.01 9.62 -17.16
N THR A 221 12.53 8.52 -16.63
CA THR A 221 13.47 8.55 -15.50
C THR A 221 14.84 7.97 -15.83
N GLY A 222 14.97 7.23 -16.93
CA GLY A 222 16.17 6.46 -17.26
C GLY A 222 16.39 5.24 -16.36
N ILE A 223 15.37 4.82 -15.60
CA ILE A 223 15.48 3.77 -14.57
C ILE A 223 14.84 2.47 -15.03
N ASP A 224 15.53 1.37 -14.76
CA ASP A 224 14.94 0.03 -14.72
C ASP A 224 14.61 -0.32 -13.26
N VAL A 225 13.42 -0.88 -13.02
CA VAL A 225 13.03 -1.41 -11.70
C VAL A 225 13.14 -2.92 -11.77
N ALA A 226 14.03 -3.51 -10.98
CA ALA A 226 14.23 -4.96 -10.92
C ALA A 226 14.80 -5.40 -9.57
N GLU A 227 14.93 -6.71 -9.37
CA GLU A 227 15.42 -7.27 -8.10
C GLU A 227 16.86 -6.86 -7.76
N TYR A 228 17.73 -6.71 -8.75
CA TYR A 228 19.10 -6.27 -8.53
C TYR A 228 19.23 -4.75 -8.38
N THR A 229 18.14 -4.00 -8.57
CA THR A 229 18.13 -2.53 -8.39
C THR A 229 17.78 -2.17 -6.96
N GLY A 230 18.18 -0.97 -6.51
CA GLY A 230 18.06 -0.57 -5.12
C GLY A 230 16.79 0.21 -4.81
N ASP A 231 16.80 0.87 -3.66
CA ASP A 231 15.66 1.68 -3.19
C ASP A 231 15.48 2.96 -4.02
N THR A 232 16.54 3.47 -4.64
CA THR A 232 16.49 4.69 -5.46
C THR A 232 15.57 4.49 -6.67
N GLU A 233 15.73 3.36 -7.35
CA GLU A 233 14.94 3.02 -8.53
C GLU A 233 13.46 2.83 -8.16
N LYS A 234 13.20 2.08 -7.09
CA LYS A 234 11.83 1.81 -6.59
C LYS A 234 11.13 3.10 -6.14
N MET A 235 11.83 3.96 -5.37
CA MET A 235 11.26 5.23 -4.91
C MET A 235 10.98 6.17 -6.09
N ARG A 236 11.93 6.34 -7.01
CA ARG A 236 11.76 7.23 -8.17
C ARG A 236 10.67 6.75 -9.12
N ALA A 237 10.53 5.45 -9.34
CA ALA A 237 9.41 4.89 -10.08
C ALA A 237 8.07 5.19 -9.39
N GLY A 238 8.00 5.07 -8.07
CA GLY A 238 6.81 5.43 -7.29
C GLY A 238 6.43 6.90 -7.43
N ILE A 239 7.43 7.80 -7.34
CA ILE A 239 7.26 9.24 -7.55
C ILE A 239 6.79 9.55 -8.98
N GLU A 240 7.35 8.89 -10.00
CA GLU A 240 6.91 9.10 -11.39
C GLU A 240 5.47 8.63 -11.60
N ILE A 241 5.08 7.48 -11.05
CA ILE A 241 3.69 7.01 -11.08
C ILE A 241 2.78 7.99 -10.35
N TRP A 242 3.19 8.49 -9.19
CA TRP A 242 2.45 9.51 -8.45
C TRP A 242 2.16 10.75 -9.30
N LYS A 243 3.22 11.34 -9.89
CA LYS A 243 3.12 12.57 -10.67
C LYS A 243 2.28 12.38 -11.92
N SER A 244 2.47 11.27 -12.61
CA SER A 244 2.00 11.10 -14.00
C SER A 244 0.70 10.35 -14.13
N LYS A 245 0.42 9.46 -13.17
CA LYS A 245 -0.82 8.67 -13.15
C LYS A 245 -1.80 9.12 -12.09
N GLN A 246 -1.33 9.90 -11.10
CA GLN A 246 -2.16 10.51 -10.07
C GLN A 246 -3.11 9.48 -9.39
N PRO A 247 -2.61 8.31 -8.93
CA PRO A 247 -3.45 7.35 -8.21
C PRO A 247 -4.02 7.97 -6.93
N ASP A 248 -5.12 7.38 -6.45
CA ASP A 248 -5.74 7.66 -5.16
C ASP A 248 -5.06 6.88 -4.03
N LEU A 249 -4.53 5.70 -4.35
CA LEU A 249 -3.76 4.84 -3.43
C LEU A 249 -2.49 4.34 -4.11
N LEU A 250 -1.33 4.66 -3.55
CA LEU A 250 -0.02 4.25 -4.07
C LEU A 250 0.76 3.43 -3.04
N PHE A 251 1.27 2.28 -3.46
CA PHE A 251 2.15 1.42 -2.68
C PHE A 251 3.59 1.53 -3.21
N ILE A 252 4.56 1.72 -2.31
CA ILE A 252 5.99 1.70 -2.63
C ILE A 252 6.66 0.79 -1.60
N TYR A 253 7.41 -0.19 -2.09
CA TYR A 253 8.17 -1.11 -1.25
C TYR A 253 9.67 -1.02 -1.54
N THR A 254 10.48 -0.94 -0.49
CA THR A 254 11.94 -0.80 -0.57
C THR A 254 12.63 -1.90 0.25
N THR A 255 13.84 -2.30 -0.15
CA THR A 255 14.48 -3.58 0.23
C THR A 255 15.90 -3.45 0.79
N ASP A 256 16.57 -2.32 0.58
CA ASP A 256 18.03 -2.26 0.77
C ASP A 256 18.45 -2.37 2.23
N ILE A 257 17.64 -1.87 3.17
CA ILE A 257 17.93 -1.96 4.61
C ILE A 257 17.92 -3.41 5.07
N ASP A 258 16.84 -4.15 4.79
CA ASP A 258 16.74 -5.58 5.09
C ASP A 258 17.91 -6.37 4.48
N SER A 259 18.21 -6.10 3.20
CA SER A 259 19.33 -6.74 2.51
C SER A 259 20.66 -6.45 3.21
N ALA A 260 20.91 -5.20 3.62
CA ALA A 260 22.13 -4.84 4.34
C ALA A 260 22.22 -5.52 5.72
N HIS A 261 21.10 -5.69 6.41
CA HIS A 261 21.05 -6.39 7.69
C HIS A 261 21.43 -7.86 7.54
N HIS A 262 20.94 -8.52 6.50
CA HIS A 262 21.21 -9.94 6.25
C HIS A 262 22.64 -10.21 5.76
N TYR A 263 23.14 -9.40 4.82
CA TYR A 263 24.36 -9.77 4.08
C TYR A 263 25.60 -8.96 4.46
N ASN A 264 25.46 -7.88 5.25
CA ASN A 264 26.56 -6.92 5.44
C ASN A 264 26.89 -6.63 6.91
N GLY A 265 26.79 -7.63 7.80
CA GLY A 265 27.28 -7.50 9.17
C GLY A 265 26.25 -6.95 10.16
N GLY A 266 24.96 -7.11 9.87
CA GLY A 266 23.87 -6.84 10.80
C GLY A 266 23.40 -5.39 10.84
N VAL A 267 22.46 -5.15 11.77
CA VAL A 267 21.64 -3.94 11.90
C VAL A 267 22.40 -2.66 12.27
N TYR A 268 23.67 -2.76 12.67
CA TYR A 268 24.52 -1.61 13.02
C TYR A 268 25.77 -1.49 12.16
N SER A 269 25.87 -2.29 11.10
CA SER A 269 27.00 -2.28 10.18
C SER A 269 27.15 -0.93 9.46
N LYS A 270 28.36 -0.68 8.94
CA LYS A 270 28.62 0.50 8.09
C LYS A 270 27.68 0.53 6.89
N THR A 271 27.44 -0.63 6.25
CA THR A 271 26.55 -0.75 5.10
C THR A 271 25.10 -0.47 5.49
N ALA A 272 24.61 -1.01 6.61
CA ALA A 272 23.27 -0.71 7.11
C ALA A 272 23.09 0.80 7.35
N LYS A 273 24.05 1.45 8.01
CA LYS A 273 24.03 2.91 8.24
C LYS A 273 24.01 3.71 6.93
N GLN A 274 24.75 3.28 5.92
CA GLN A 274 24.72 3.90 4.58
C GLN A 274 23.34 3.75 3.92
N LYS A 275 22.72 2.57 4.01
CA LYS A 275 21.36 2.34 3.48
C LYS A 275 20.30 3.12 4.25
N ILE A 276 20.46 3.27 5.57
CA ILE A 276 19.62 4.11 6.42
C ILE A 276 19.69 5.58 5.99
N SER A 277 20.89 6.15 5.81
CA SER A 277 21.02 7.50 5.27
C SER A 277 20.40 7.62 3.88
N LYS A 278 20.58 6.59 3.02
CA LYS A 278 20.04 6.60 1.67
C LYS A 278 18.51 6.60 1.64
N ILE A 279 17.84 5.76 2.45
CA ILE A 279 16.38 5.76 2.48
C ILE A 279 15.84 7.08 3.05
N ASP A 280 16.54 7.72 4.00
CA ASP A 280 16.13 9.03 4.50
C ASP A 280 16.19 10.13 3.43
N GLU A 281 17.25 10.15 2.61
CA GLU A 281 17.32 11.04 1.44
C GLU A 281 16.13 10.82 0.49
N LEU A 282 15.77 9.56 0.25
CA LEU A 282 14.65 9.18 -0.62
C LEU A 282 13.29 9.55 -0.01
N ILE A 283 13.13 9.45 1.32
CA ILE A 283 11.96 9.95 2.05
C ILE A 283 11.86 11.47 1.89
N GLY A 284 12.98 12.20 2.02
CA GLY A 284 13.03 13.64 1.77
C GLY A 284 12.59 14.00 0.36
N LEU A 285 13.16 13.31 -0.65
CA LEU A 285 12.77 13.48 -2.05
C LEU A 285 11.27 13.22 -2.27
N LEU A 286 10.73 12.14 -1.70
CA LEU A 286 9.30 11.83 -1.80
C LEU A 286 8.44 12.95 -1.19
N ILE A 287 8.79 13.42 0.02
CA ILE A 287 8.09 14.51 0.72
C ILE A 287 8.02 15.77 -0.15
N ASP A 288 9.13 16.13 -0.78
CA ASP A 288 9.23 17.33 -1.62
C ASP A 288 8.42 17.16 -2.92
N GLU A 289 8.58 16.03 -3.61
CA GLU A 289 7.92 15.77 -4.91
C GLU A 289 6.39 15.67 -4.79
N ILE A 290 5.87 15.26 -3.63
CA ILE A 290 4.42 15.21 -3.38
C ILE A 290 3.87 16.48 -2.73
N ASN A 291 4.73 17.46 -2.40
CA ASN A 291 4.39 18.67 -1.67
C ASN A 291 3.61 18.37 -0.37
N LEU A 292 4.19 17.51 0.48
CA LEU A 292 3.51 17.04 1.69
C LEU A 292 3.25 18.16 2.73
N TYR A 293 4.09 19.21 2.73
CA TYR A 293 4.03 20.34 3.66
C TYR A 293 4.14 21.68 2.94
#